data_AF-A0A0M8TE65-F1
#
_entry.id   AF-A0A0M8TE65-F1
#
_cell.length_a   1.000
_cell.length_b   1.000
_cell.length_c   1.000
_cell.angle_alpha   90.00
_cell.angle_beta   90.00
_cell.angle_gamma   90.00
#
_symmetry.space_group_name_H-M   'P 1'
#
loop_
_entity.id
_entity.type
_entity.pdbx_description
1 polymer ?
#
loop_
_entity_poly.entity_id
_entity_poly.type
_entity_poly.pdbx_seq_one_letter_code
_entity_poly.pdbx_strand_id
1 'polypeptide(L)'
;MTPRYLRNPGEPVYDVDARRYVDVTDARADADLHDVFTDIYRTNRWGSDETRSGPGSELQRMKRVMAQISELVRELGVRSVLDAPCGDFNWMRYVDLHGADYLGGDVVAELVESNRARYRSPGRDFQLLDFTAQPVPRVDLILCRDALVHFSYQHVVEALTRFRESGSRYLLTTTFFGTPANTDILTGWWRPINLRLAPFGLPEPLRVIGDDESDDFYEDKALALWDLGQIPARFPGYEPAAAESGSLGA
;
A
#
# COMPACT_ATOMS: atom_id res chain seq x y z
N MET A 1 -0.45 -23.45 -20.51
CA MET A 1 0.21 -23.16 -19.22
C MET A 1 -0.84 -22.55 -18.32
N THR A 2 -1.35 -23.33 -17.37
CA THR A 2 -2.37 -22.87 -16.43
C THR A 2 -1.67 -22.07 -15.34
N PRO A 3 -2.07 -20.83 -15.02
CA PRO A 3 -1.46 -20.08 -13.93
C PRO A 3 -1.56 -20.90 -12.65
N ARG A 4 -0.41 -21.21 -12.03
CA ARG A 4 -0.34 -21.86 -10.72
C ARG A 4 -0.64 -20.79 -9.67
N TYR A 5 -1.92 -20.49 -9.46
CA TYR A 5 -2.37 -19.87 -8.23
C TYR A 5 -3.12 -20.94 -7.44
N LEU A 6 -2.56 -21.28 -6.27
CA LEU A 6 -3.09 -22.24 -5.33
C LEU A 6 -4.55 -21.88 -5.02
N ARG A 7 -5.47 -22.75 -5.43
CA ARG A 7 -6.91 -22.61 -5.20
C ARG A 7 -7.15 -22.75 -3.68
N ASN A 8 -7.47 -21.65 -2.99
CA ASN A 8 -7.81 -21.69 -1.57
C ASN A 8 -9.22 -22.30 -1.40
N PRO A 9 -9.37 -23.41 -0.63
CA PRO A 9 -10.68 -24.03 -0.43
C PRO A 9 -11.63 -23.07 0.32
N GLY A 10 -12.71 -22.64 -0.34
CA GLY A 10 -13.72 -21.73 0.21
C GLY A 10 -13.78 -20.35 -0.45
N GLU A 11 -12.76 -19.99 -1.23
CA GLU A 11 -12.82 -18.83 -2.13
C GLU A 11 -13.37 -19.26 -3.51
N PRO A 12 -14.16 -18.41 -4.20
CA PRO A 12 -14.29 -18.56 -5.64
C PRO A 12 -12.88 -18.57 -6.25
N VAL A 13 -12.70 -19.30 -7.34
CA VAL A 13 -11.44 -19.35 -8.10
C VAL A 13 -10.91 -17.92 -8.29
N TYR A 14 -9.59 -17.74 -8.42
CA TYR A 14 -8.97 -16.52 -8.98
C TYR A 14 -9.53 -16.30 -10.40
N ASP A 15 -10.77 -15.89 -10.42
CA ASP A 15 -11.61 -15.57 -11.53
C ASP A 15 -11.67 -14.07 -11.46
N VAL A 16 -10.85 -13.46 -12.30
CA VAL A 16 -10.75 -12.01 -12.47
C VAL A 16 -12.11 -11.37 -12.77
N ASP A 17 -13.11 -12.16 -13.22
CA ASP A 17 -14.48 -11.71 -13.38
C ASP A 17 -15.35 -11.92 -12.13
N ALA A 18 -15.08 -12.93 -11.30
CA ALA A 18 -15.85 -13.18 -10.06
C ALA A 18 -15.35 -12.39 -8.82
N ARG A 19 -14.13 -11.84 -8.86
CA ARG A 19 -13.64 -10.87 -7.85
C ARG A 19 -14.14 -9.45 -8.06
N ARG A 20 -14.84 -9.20 -9.17
CA ARG A 20 -15.30 -7.87 -9.54
C ARG A 20 -16.59 -7.53 -8.78
N TYR A 21 -16.43 -6.63 -7.82
CA TYR A 21 -17.51 -5.86 -7.19
C TYR A 21 -18.41 -6.68 -6.28
N VAL A 22 -18.11 -6.69 -4.98
CA VAL A 22 -19.21 -6.62 -4.01
C VAL A 22 -19.38 -5.13 -3.76
N ASP A 23 -20.33 -4.51 -4.47
CA ASP A 23 -20.77 -3.17 -4.16
C ASP A 23 -21.36 -3.19 -2.75
N VAL A 24 -20.59 -2.64 -1.82
CA VAL A 24 -20.93 -2.57 -0.40
C VAL A 24 -21.37 -1.15 -0.04
N THR A 25 -22.06 -0.44 -0.93
CA THR A 25 -22.66 0.89 -0.64
C THR A 25 -23.42 0.96 0.70
N ASP A 26 -23.81 -0.18 1.28
CA ASP A 26 -24.46 -0.30 2.59
C ASP A 26 -23.68 -1.06 3.70
N ALA A 27 -22.46 -1.57 3.45
CA ALA A 27 -21.67 -2.17 4.53
C ALA A 27 -20.87 -1.07 5.26
N ARG A 28 -21.44 -0.55 6.34
CA ARG A 28 -20.67 0.26 7.28
C ARG A 28 -19.49 -0.54 7.81
N ALA A 29 -18.33 0.07 7.64
CA ALA A 29 -17.00 -0.45 7.90
C ALA A 29 -16.73 -0.48 9.41
N ASP A 30 -16.61 -1.69 9.96
CA ASP A 30 -16.02 -1.98 11.28
C ASP A 30 -14.96 -3.11 11.15
N ALA A 31 -14.36 -3.26 9.95
CA ALA A 31 -13.32 -4.26 9.76
C ALA A 31 -12.03 -3.75 10.40
N ASP A 32 -11.61 -4.40 11.49
CA ASP A 32 -10.30 -4.16 12.09
C ASP A 32 -9.20 -4.55 11.10
N LEU A 33 -8.45 -3.57 10.61
CA LEU A 33 -7.34 -3.77 9.67
C LEU A 33 -6.32 -4.76 10.23
N HIS A 34 -6.03 -4.68 11.54
CA HIS A 34 -5.09 -5.58 12.18
C HIS A 34 -5.54 -7.03 12.03
N ASP A 35 -6.80 -7.33 12.35
CA ASP A 35 -7.33 -8.69 12.27
C ASP A 35 -7.38 -9.21 10.82
N VAL A 36 -7.88 -8.39 9.89
CA VAL A 36 -8.00 -8.75 8.47
C VAL A 36 -6.64 -9.09 7.86
N PHE A 37 -5.65 -8.22 8.04
CA PHE A 37 -4.34 -8.42 7.42
C PHE A 37 -3.49 -9.43 8.19
N THR A 38 -3.69 -9.59 9.50
CA THR A 38 -3.04 -10.68 10.27
C THR A 38 -3.53 -12.05 9.82
N ASP A 39 -4.83 -12.21 9.55
CA ASP A 39 -5.37 -13.45 8.99
C ASP A 39 -4.82 -13.74 7.59
N ILE A 40 -4.79 -12.74 6.70
CA ILE A 40 -4.18 -12.85 5.36
C ILE A 40 -2.72 -13.30 5.46
N TYR A 41 -1.94 -12.69 6.36
CA TYR A 41 -0.53 -13.02 6.58
C TYR A 41 -0.35 -14.45 7.10
N ARG A 42 -1.05 -14.82 8.19
CA ARG A 42 -0.93 -16.14 8.84
C ARG A 42 -1.30 -17.28 7.92
N THR A 43 -2.34 -17.09 7.12
CA THR A 43 -2.87 -18.11 6.20
C THR A 43 -2.16 -18.15 4.85
N ASN A 44 -1.22 -17.24 4.59
CA ASN A 44 -0.64 -17.03 3.26
C ASN A 44 -1.69 -16.81 2.17
N ARG A 45 -2.80 -16.10 2.47
CA ARG A 45 -3.96 -16.06 1.57
C ARG A 45 -3.63 -15.57 0.16
N TRP A 46 -2.66 -14.67 0.02
CA TRP A 46 -2.22 -14.16 -1.29
C TRP A 46 -1.39 -15.17 -2.11
N GLY A 47 -0.83 -16.21 -1.47
CA GLY A 47 -0.34 -17.41 -2.14
C GLY A 47 0.98 -17.26 -2.91
N SER A 48 2.04 -16.78 -2.25
CA SER A 48 3.42 -16.86 -2.76
C SER A 48 4.29 -17.75 -1.86
N ASP A 49 5.22 -18.48 -2.46
CA ASP A 49 6.22 -19.30 -1.77
C ASP A 49 7.45 -18.47 -1.34
N GLU A 50 7.64 -17.27 -1.90
CA GLU A 50 8.78 -16.40 -1.64
C GLU A 50 8.48 -15.36 -0.55
N THR A 51 7.27 -14.79 -0.58
CA THR A 51 6.88 -13.64 0.25
C THR A 51 5.46 -13.81 0.79
N ARG A 52 5.20 -13.23 1.97
CA ARG A 52 3.86 -13.10 2.55
C ARG A 52 3.05 -11.95 1.95
N SER A 53 3.71 -11.08 1.18
CA SER A 53 3.15 -9.88 0.56
C SER A 53 2.56 -10.15 -0.84
N GLY A 54 2.33 -11.43 -1.16
CA GLY A 54 1.74 -11.89 -2.41
C GLY A 54 2.71 -11.90 -3.61
N PRO A 55 2.30 -12.56 -4.72
CA PRO A 55 3.15 -12.76 -5.89
C PRO A 55 3.68 -11.46 -6.51
N GLY A 56 2.88 -10.38 -6.51
CA GLY A 56 3.30 -9.07 -7.02
C GLY A 56 4.43 -8.41 -6.22
N SER A 57 4.87 -9.02 -5.12
CA SER A 57 6.00 -8.59 -4.27
C SER A 57 7.22 -9.53 -4.38
N GLU A 58 7.19 -10.49 -5.31
CA GLU A 58 8.33 -11.36 -5.62
C GLU A 58 9.47 -10.56 -6.26
N LEU A 59 10.70 -10.90 -5.88
CA LEU A 59 11.90 -10.13 -6.21
C LEU A 59 12.08 -9.94 -7.71
N GLN A 60 11.76 -10.96 -8.51
CA GLN A 60 11.88 -10.89 -9.97
C GLN A 60 10.96 -9.83 -10.58
N ARG A 61 9.72 -9.76 -10.11
CA ARG A 61 8.71 -8.81 -10.59
C ARG A 61 9.04 -7.37 -10.17
N MET A 62 9.76 -7.21 -9.06
CA MET A 62 10.09 -5.90 -8.51
C MET A 62 11.36 -5.27 -9.09
N LYS A 63 12.12 -5.95 -9.96
CA LYS A 63 13.42 -5.46 -10.45
C LYS A 63 13.38 -4.06 -11.05
N ARG A 64 12.42 -3.81 -11.96
CA ARG A 64 12.27 -2.51 -12.61
C ARG A 64 11.87 -1.44 -11.62
N VAL A 65 10.89 -1.72 -10.77
CA VAL A 65 10.41 -0.80 -9.74
C VAL A 65 11.51 -0.43 -8.75
N MET A 66 12.28 -1.40 -8.27
CA MET A 66 13.41 -1.17 -7.35
C MET A 66 14.44 -0.19 -7.93
N ALA A 67 14.81 -0.36 -9.20
CA ALA A 67 15.75 0.54 -9.88
C ALA A 67 15.18 1.95 -10.00
N GLN A 68 13.91 2.07 -10.39
CA GLN A 68 13.24 3.37 -10.55
C GLN A 68 13.00 4.09 -9.22
N ILE A 69 12.70 3.37 -8.14
CA ILE A 69 12.60 3.95 -6.79
C ILE A 69 13.97 4.46 -6.32
N SER A 70 15.04 3.69 -6.53
CA SER A 70 16.40 4.11 -6.17
C SER A 70 16.80 5.41 -6.91
N GLU A 71 16.57 5.46 -8.23
CA GLU A 71 16.79 6.67 -9.02
C GLU A 71 15.96 7.86 -8.52
N LEU A 72 14.70 7.63 -8.19
CA LEU A 72 13.81 8.66 -7.67
C LEU A 72 14.30 9.25 -6.35
N VAL A 73 14.68 8.38 -5.40
CA VAL A 73 15.21 8.79 -4.08
C VAL A 73 16.44 9.67 -4.25
N ARG A 74 17.35 9.29 -5.16
CA ARG A 74 18.54 10.08 -5.51
C ARG A 74 18.19 11.45 -6.09
N GLU A 75 17.31 11.47 -7.09
CA GLU A 75 16.97 12.70 -7.83
C GLU A 75 16.23 13.71 -6.98
N LEU A 76 15.34 13.24 -6.10
CA LEU A 76 14.60 14.10 -5.18
C LEU A 76 15.42 14.50 -3.94
N GLY A 77 16.59 13.89 -3.72
CA GLY A 77 17.39 14.10 -2.51
C GLY A 77 16.64 13.69 -1.24
N VAL A 78 15.86 12.61 -1.32
CA VAL A 78 15.08 12.07 -0.19
C VAL A 78 16.05 11.59 0.89
N ARG A 79 15.81 11.97 2.15
CA ARG A 79 16.63 11.58 3.30
C ARG A 79 15.88 10.73 4.32
N SER A 80 14.56 10.61 4.18
CA SER A 80 13.72 9.78 5.04
C SER A 80 12.57 9.18 4.24
N VAL A 81 12.38 7.87 4.38
CA VAL A 81 11.34 7.08 3.72
C VAL A 81 10.49 6.39 4.77
N LEU A 82 9.17 6.55 4.67
CA LEU A 82 8.21 5.66 5.29
C LEU A 82 7.70 4.69 4.22
N ASP A 83 7.86 3.39 4.44
CA ASP A 83 7.22 2.35 3.64
C ASP A 83 6.04 1.77 4.43
N ALA A 84 4.82 2.06 3.99
CA ALA A 84 3.60 1.76 4.74
C ALA A 84 2.45 1.34 3.78
N PRO A 85 2.09 0.05 3.73
CA PRO A 85 2.64 -1.07 4.48
C PRO A 85 3.99 -1.54 3.91
N CYS A 86 4.91 -1.96 4.79
CA CYS A 86 6.23 -2.46 4.40
C CYS A 86 6.26 -3.97 4.07
N GLY A 87 5.22 -4.72 4.44
CA GLY A 87 5.16 -6.16 4.27
C GLY A 87 6.37 -6.86 4.90
N ASP A 88 6.72 -8.04 4.42
CA ASP A 88 7.88 -8.81 4.91
C ASP A 88 9.25 -8.27 4.43
N PHE A 89 9.29 -7.04 3.89
CA PHE A 89 10.50 -6.36 3.42
C PHE A 89 11.30 -7.16 2.36
N ASN A 90 10.63 -8.07 1.64
CA ASN A 90 11.27 -9.03 0.74
C ASN A 90 12.08 -8.38 -0.38
N TRP A 91 11.45 -7.49 -1.16
CA TRP A 91 12.11 -6.80 -2.28
C TRP A 91 12.74 -5.48 -1.84
N MET A 92 12.09 -4.73 -0.93
CA MET A 92 12.51 -3.38 -0.53
C MET A 92 13.90 -3.36 0.13
N ARG A 93 14.33 -4.47 0.76
CA ARG A 93 15.70 -4.64 1.29
C ARG A 93 16.82 -4.52 0.26
N TYR A 94 16.51 -4.60 -1.03
CA TYR A 94 17.47 -4.52 -2.13
C TYR A 94 17.49 -3.15 -2.82
N VAL A 95 16.61 -2.23 -2.43
CA VAL A 95 16.59 -0.86 -2.97
C VAL A 95 17.69 -0.04 -2.31
N ASP A 96 18.57 0.56 -3.12
CA ASP A 96 19.53 1.54 -2.62
C ASP A 96 18.82 2.87 -2.37
N LEU A 97 18.68 3.21 -1.08
CA LEU A 97 18.08 4.44 -0.60
C LEU A 97 19.11 5.58 -0.42
N HIS A 98 20.35 5.37 -0.85
CA HIS A 98 21.41 6.38 -0.84
C HIS A 98 21.65 7.03 0.52
N GLY A 99 21.48 6.25 1.59
CA GLY A 99 21.66 6.69 2.97
C GLY A 99 20.44 7.39 3.59
N ALA A 100 19.28 7.39 2.93
CA ALA A 100 18.04 7.82 3.55
C ALA A 100 17.64 6.89 4.71
N ASP A 101 17.15 7.47 5.80
CA ASP A 101 16.58 6.71 6.91
C ASP A 101 15.30 6.01 6.45
N TYR A 102 15.16 4.74 6.78
CA TYR A 102 14.00 3.92 6.44
C TYR A 102 13.20 3.57 7.69
N LEU A 103 11.90 3.79 7.62
CA LEU A 103 10.93 3.28 8.57
C LEU A 103 9.91 2.42 7.84
N GLY A 104 9.80 1.14 8.21
CA GLY A 104 8.72 0.27 7.76
C GLY A 104 7.55 0.33 8.73
N GLY A 105 6.34 0.61 8.25
CA GLY A 105 5.10 0.48 9.01
C GLY A 105 4.27 -0.68 8.48
N ASP A 106 3.65 -1.46 9.35
CA ASP A 106 2.65 -2.46 8.96
C ASP A 106 1.66 -2.67 10.09
N VAL A 107 0.43 -3.09 9.79
CA VAL A 107 -0.57 -3.41 10.81
C VAL A 107 -0.37 -4.81 11.41
N VAL A 108 0.43 -5.69 10.79
CA VAL A 108 0.64 -7.06 11.29
C VAL A 108 1.81 -7.13 12.28
N ALA A 109 1.50 -7.20 13.57
CA ALA A 109 2.49 -7.16 14.66
C ALA A 109 3.60 -8.22 14.55
N GLU A 110 3.24 -9.48 14.23
CA GLU A 110 4.21 -10.57 14.10
C GLU A 110 5.15 -10.42 12.89
N LEU A 111 4.67 -9.78 11.82
CA LEU A 111 5.49 -9.44 10.64
C LEU A 111 6.47 -8.31 10.99
N VAL A 112 5.99 -7.27 11.68
CA VAL A 112 6.84 -6.17 12.15
C VAL A 112 7.94 -6.69 13.06
N GLU A 113 7.61 -7.52 14.05
CA GLU A 113 8.61 -8.07 14.98
C GLU A 113 9.64 -8.96 14.25
N SER A 114 9.18 -9.79 13.30
CA SER A 114 10.07 -10.57 12.43
C SER A 114 11.02 -9.68 11.64
N ASN A 115 10.53 -8.58 11.06
CA ASN A 115 11.35 -7.63 10.32
C ASN A 115 12.36 -6.91 11.23
N ARG A 116 11.95 -6.49 12.44
CA ARG A 116 12.87 -5.90 13.42
C ARG A 116 14.00 -6.87 13.77
N ALA A 117 13.66 -8.12 14.06
CA ALA A 117 14.64 -9.14 14.44
C ALA A 117 15.63 -9.44 13.30
N ARG A 118 15.17 -9.43 12.03
CA ARG A 118 15.98 -9.83 10.87
C ARG A 118 16.73 -8.68 10.21
N TYR A 119 16.13 -7.51 10.17
CA TYR A 119 16.55 -6.44 9.25
C TYR A 119 16.85 -5.11 9.95
N ARG A 120 16.53 -4.90 11.23
CA ARG A 120 16.86 -3.63 11.91
C ARG A 120 18.37 -3.33 11.83
N SER A 121 18.72 -2.08 11.54
CA SER A 121 20.10 -1.60 11.47
C SER A 121 20.16 -0.08 11.70
N PRO A 122 21.34 0.55 11.87
CA PRO A 122 21.42 2.01 11.83
C PRO A 122 20.75 2.57 10.57
N GLY A 123 19.87 3.56 10.74
CA GLY A 123 19.07 4.15 9.66
C GLY A 123 17.94 3.26 9.11
N ARG A 124 17.60 2.14 9.77
CA ARG A 124 16.49 1.26 9.38
C ARG A 124 15.77 0.68 10.59
N ASP A 125 14.49 1.01 10.74
CA ASP A 125 13.62 0.44 11.77
C ASP A 125 12.25 0.03 11.20
N PHE A 126 11.49 -0.70 12.01
CA PHE A 126 10.12 -1.12 11.69
C PHE A 126 9.22 -0.88 12.90
N GLN A 127 7.96 -0.55 12.67
CA GLN A 127 6.98 -0.32 13.72
C GLN A 127 5.58 -0.81 13.33
N LEU A 128 4.80 -1.16 14.35
CA LEU A 128 3.38 -1.39 14.20
C LEU A 128 2.72 -0.04 13.90
N LEU A 129 2.05 0.06 12.76
CA LEU A 129 1.45 1.30 12.28
C LEU A 129 0.19 1.01 11.50
N ASP A 130 -0.93 1.51 12.03
CA ASP A 130 -2.15 1.69 11.25
C ASP A 130 -2.20 3.13 10.74
N PHE A 131 -1.82 3.34 9.48
CA PHE A 131 -1.80 4.66 8.85
C PHE A 131 -3.20 5.18 8.45
N THR A 132 -4.27 4.43 8.73
CA THR A 132 -5.66 4.90 8.62
C THR A 132 -6.16 5.45 9.96
N ALA A 133 -5.78 4.83 11.07
CA ALA A 133 -6.25 5.17 12.40
C ALA A 133 -5.28 6.07 13.20
N GLN A 134 -3.98 6.07 12.89
CA GLN A 134 -2.94 6.76 13.67
C GLN A 134 -2.28 7.93 12.92
N PRO A 135 -1.61 8.86 13.63
CA PRO A 135 -0.71 9.82 13.03
C PRO A 135 0.48 9.13 12.35
N VAL A 136 0.89 9.66 11.21
CA VAL A 136 2.04 9.17 10.44
C VAL A 136 3.23 10.11 10.65
N PRO A 137 4.47 9.60 10.83
CA PRO A 137 5.64 10.46 11.01
C PRO A 137 5.92 11.31 9.78
N ARG A 138 6.42 12.53 10.00
CA ARG A 138 6.87 13.41 8.92
C ARG A 138 8.15 12.85 8.29
N VAL A 139 8.11 12.57 6.99
CA VAL A 139 9.23 12.10 6.19
C VAL A 139 9.31 12.86 4.86
N ASP A 140 10.37 12.65 4.08
CA ASP A 140 10.48 13.23 2.75
C ASP A 140 9.59 12.46 1.74
N LEU A 141 9.56 11.14 1.82
CA LEU A 141 8.80 10.25 0.94
C LEU A 141 8.01 9.19 1.72
N ILE A 142 6.71 9.11 1.47
CA ILE A 142 5.87 7.96 1.85
C ILE A 142 5.73 7.06 0.62
N LEU A 143 6.15 5.81 0.74
CA LEU A 143 5.87 4.73 -0.20
C LEU A 143 4.68 3.92 0.33
N CYS A 144 3.61 3.84 -0.45
CA CYS A 144 2.40 3.08 -0.12
C CYS A 144 2.02 2.23 -1.32
N ARG A 145 2.78 1.16 -1.57
CA ARG A 145 2.54 0.26 -2.70
C ARG A 145 1.52 -0.81 -2.31
N ASP A 146 0.57 -1.08 -3.22
CA ASP A 146 -0.37 -2.20 -3.18
C ASP A 146 -1.17 -2.36 -1.87
N ALA A 147 -1.42 -1.24 -1.18
CA ALA A 147 -2.26 -1.23 0.02
C ALA A 147 -3.64 -0.64 -0.25
N LEU A 148 -3.67 0.54 -0.87
CA LEU A 148 -4.92 1.22 -1.18
C LEU A 148 -5.80 0.43 -2.15
N VAL A 149 -5.24 -0.54 -2.89
CA VAL A 149 -5.96 -1.53 -3.72
C VAL A 149 -6.82 -2.49 -2.90
N HIS A 150 -6.53 -2.63 -1.60
CA HIS A 150 -7.20 -3.53 -0.68
C HIS A 150 -8.14 -2.84 0.31
N PHE A 151 -8.30 -1.53 0.22
CA PHE A 151 -9.04 -0.74 1.20
C PHE A 151 -10.42 -0.33 0.69
N SER A 152 -11.39 -0.20 1.58
CA SER A 152 -12.60 0.58 1.29
C SER A 152 -12.27 2.04 1.03
N TYR A 153 -13.18 2.80 0.42
CA TYR A 153 -13.00 4.22 0.18
C TYR A 153 -12.77 5.01 1.46
N GLN A 154 -13.50 4.67 2.54
CA GLN A 154 -13.30 5.30 3.85
C GLN A 154 -11.84 5.13 4.32
N HIS A 155 -11.29 3.91 4.28
CA HIS A 155 -9.90 3.67 4.70
C HIS A 155 -8.88 4.29 3.75
N VAL A 156 -9.16 4.38 2.44
CA VAL A 156 -8.30 5.13 1.51
C VAL A 156 -8.29 6.63 1.85
N VAL A 157 -9.46 7.21 2.12
CA VAL A 157 -9.60 8.62 2.51
C VAL A 157 -8.89 8.90 3.83
N GLU A 158 -9.02 8.01 4.81
CA GLU A 158 -8.29 8.09 6.08
C GLU A 158 -6.78 8.06 5.86
N ALA A 159 -6.27 7.06 5.10
CA ALA A 159 -4.85 6.98 4.76
C ALA A 159 -4.33 8.26 4.10
N LEU A 160 -5.00 8.74 3.05
CA LEU A 160 -4.61 9.96 2.33
C LEU A 160 -4.65 11.19 3.24
N THR A 161 -5.63 11.26 4.15
CA THR A 161 -5.72 12.32 5.15
C THR A 161 -4.52 12.28 6.09
N ARG A 162 -4.17 11.13 6.66
CA ARG A 162 -3.02 11.00 7.57
C ARG A 162 -1.69 11.24 6.90
N PHE A 163 -1.53 10.79 5.65
CA PHE A 163 -0.35 11.11 4.85
C PHE A 163 -0.21 12.61 4.64
N ARG A 164 -1.29 13.32 4.31
CA ARG A 164 -1.27 14.78 4.20
C ARG A 164 -0.97 15.47 5.53
N GLU A 165 -1.64 15.07 6.61
CA GLU A 165 -1.50 15.66 7.94
C GLU A 165 -0.11 15.46 8.55
N SER A 166 0.61 14.42 8.14
CA SER A 166 2.01 14.20 8.54
C SER A 166 2.93 15.37 8.16
N GLY A 167 2.54 16.20 7.18
CA GLY A 167 3.40 17.26 6.63
C GLY A 167 4.59 16.72 5.84
N SER A 168 4.53 15.44 5.43
CA SER A 168 5.46 14.84 4.48
C SER A 168 5.31 15.46 3.10
N ARG A 169 6.36 15.40 2.28
CA ARG A 169 6.35 16.06 0.98
C ARG A 169 5.76 15.19 -0.13
N TYR A 170 6.23 13.96 -0.24
CA TYR A 170 5.91 13.09 -1.36
C TYR A 170 5.13 11.84 -0.94
N LEU A 171 4.18 11.44 -1.77
CA LEU A 171 3.52 10.13 -1.72
C LEU A 171 3.78 9.40 -3.05
N LEU A 172 4.35 8.21 -2.99
CA LEU A 172 4.46 7.28 -4.11
C LEU A 172 3.54 6.09 -3.84
N THR A 173 2.47 5.94 -4.61
CA THR A 173 1.45 4.90 -4.36
C THR A 173 0.89 4.30 -5.65
N THR A 174 0.31 3.10 -5.55
CA THR A 174 -0.25 2.34 -6.67
C THR A 174 -1.48 3.04 -7.25
N THR A 175 -1.56 3.13 -8.57
CA THR A 175 -2.77 3.52 -9.30
C THR A 175 -2.85 2.84 -10.68
N PHE A 176 -4.06 2.78 -11.25
CA PHE A 176 -4.38 2.15 -12.52
C PHE A 176 -5.07 3.18 -13.43
N PHE A 177 -4.33 3.79 -14.34
CA PHE A 177 -4.81 4.93 -15.14
C PHE A 177 -5.88 4.55 -16.18
N GLY A 178 -5.91 3.28 -16.61
CA GLY A 178 -6.90 2.71 -17.51
C GLY A 178 -8.22 2.37 -16.83
N THR A 179 -8.31 2.44 -15.50
CA THR A 179 -9.57 2.23 -14.76
C THR A 179 -10.52 3.42 -14.98
N PRO A 180 -11.69 3.21 -15.63
CA PRO A 180 -12.56 4.31 -16.08
C PRO A 180 -13.44 4.90 -14.98
N ALA A 181 -13.67 4.14 -13.90
CA ALA A 181 -14.37 4.54 -12.70
C ALA A 181 -13.91 3.66 -11.54
N ASN A 182 -13.83 4.23 -10.34
CA ASN A 182 -13.55 3.45 -9.15
C ASN A 182 -14.84 2.75 -8.67
N THR A 183 -14.68 1.60 -8.00
CA THR A 183 -15.75 0.97 -7.21
C THR A 183 -15.27 0.73 -5.78
N ASP A 184 -16.15 0.90 -4.79
CA ASP A 184 -15.81 0.64 -3.40
C ASP A 184 -15.77 -0.88 -3.12
N ILE A 185 -15.05 -1.27 -2.08
CA ILE A 185 -14.93 -2.66 -1.63
C ILE A 185 -14.93 -2.70 -0.09
N LEU A 186 -15.17 -3.88 0.46
CA LEU A 186 -14.81 -4.12 1.85
C LEU A 186 -13.28 -4.25 1.98
N THR A 187 -12.68 -3.68 3.02
CA THR A 187 -11.24 -3.83 3.27
C THR A 187 -10.81 -5.30 3.36
N GLY A 188 -9.67 -5.61 2.77
CA GLY A 188 -9.13 -6.97 2.61
C GLY A 188 -9.43 -7.60 1.24
N TRP A 189 -10.43 -7.08 0.51
CA TRP A 189 -10.69 -7.43 -0.89
C TRP A 189 -9.70 -6.74 -1.82
N TRP A 190 -9.87 -6.82 -3.14
CA TRP A 190 -8.96 -6.18 -4.09
C TRP A 190 -9.71 -5.59 -5.28
N ARG A 191 -9.27 -4.41 -5.76
CA ARG A 191 -9.72 -3.77 -7.01
C ARG A 191 -8.65 -2.82 -7.58
N PRO A 192 -8.59 -2.64 -8.92
CA PRO A 192 -7.80 -1.56 -9.48
C PRO A 192 -8.41 -0.21 -9.08
N ILE A 193 -7.55 0.79 -8.87
CA ILE A 193 -7.95 2.11 -8.38
C ILE A 193 -7.25 3.23 -9.14
N ASN A 194 -8.05 4.16 -9.66
CA ASN A 194 -7.59 5.38 -10.27
C ASN A 194 -7.73 6.54 -9.27
N LEU A 195 -6.63 6.92 -8.63
CA LEU A 195 -6.64 7.95 -7.58
C LEU A 195 -6.94 9.36 -8.12
N ARG A 196 -6.89 9.57 -9.43
CA ARG A 196 -7.29 10.84 -10.07
C ARG A 196 -8.79 10.99 -10.25
N LEU A 197 -9.54 9.88 -10.18
CA LEU A 197 -10.99 9.90 -10.32
C LEU A 197 -11.68 10.00 -8.96
N ALA A 198 -12.98 10.31 -8.98
CA ALA A 198 -13.80 10.30 -7.79
C ALA A 198 -13.75 8.92 -7.08
N PRO A 199 -13.86 8.88 -5.74
CA PRO A 199 -14.03 10.03 -4.83
C PRO A 199 -12.71 10.74 -4.45
N PHE A 200 -11.56 10.25 -4.91
CA PHE A 200 -10.24 10.72 -4.43
C PHE A 200 -9.77 12.00 -5.10
N GLY A 201 -9.88 12.10 -6.43
CA GLY A 201 -9.63 13.34 -7.18
C GLY A 201 -8.22 13.92 -7.01
N LEU A 202 -7.17 13.08 -6.89
CA LEU A 202 -5.79 13.55 -6.85
C LEU A 202 -5.41 14.27 -8.16
N PRO A 203 -4.51 15.26 -8.11
CA PRO A 203 -4.06 15.98 -9.31
C PRO A 203 -3.23 15.08 -10.24
N GLU A 204 -2.78 15.64 -11.35
CA GLU A 204 -1.76 14.97 -12.18
C GLU A 204 -0.53 14.63 -11.32
N PRO A 205 0.01 13.41 -11.43
CA PRO A 205 1.20 13.01 -10.69
C PRO A 205 2.43 13.75 -11.22
N LEU A 206 3.39 14.01 -10.34
CA LEU A 206 4.69 14.57 -10.67
C LEU A 206 5.55 13.61 -11.51
N ARG A 207 5.36 12.31 -11.30
CA ARG A 207 6.05 11.23 -12.01
C ARG A 207 5.23 9.95 -11.96
N VAL A 208 5.39 9.10 -12.96
CA VAL A 208 4.81 7.75 -13.01
C VAL A 208 5.92 6.74 -13.27
N ILE A 209 5.94 5.66 -12.50
CA ILE A 209 6.80 4.49 -12.63
C ILE A 209 5.91 3.30 -12.98
N GLY A 210 6.19 2.61 -14.09
CA GLY A 210 5.46 1.40 -14.45
C GLY A 210 5.68 0.28 -13.42
N ASP A 211 4.59 -0.33 -12.96
CA ASP A 211 4.56 -1.48 -12.06
C ASP A 211 3.79 -2.65 -12.70
N ASP A 212 3.71 -2.63 -14.03
CA ASP A 212 2.99 -3.59 -14.88
C ASP A 212 3.59 -5.00 -14.80
N GLU A 213 4.92 -5.12 -14.65
CA GLU A 213 5.61 -6.42 -14.50
C GLU A 213 5.24 -7.18 -13.20
N SER A 214 4.61 -6.49 -12.25
CA SER A 214 4.15 -7.07 -10.99
C SER A 214 2.73 -7.64 -11.04
N ASP A 215 2.02 -7.45 -12.13
CA ASP A 215 0.62 -7.85 -12.30
C ASP A 215 0.46 -8.65 -13.59
N ASP A 216 -0.30 -9.74 -13.54
CA ASP A 216 -0.52 -10.59 -14.71
C ASP A 216 -1.73 -10.15 -15.55
N PHE A 217 -2.52 -9.19 -15.07
CA PHE A 217 -3.82 -8.83 -15.62
C PHE A 217 -3.93 -7.36 -16.05
N TYR A 218 -3.13 -6.47 -15.46
CA TYR A 218 -3.23 -5.03 -15.69
C TYR A 218 -1.90 -4.45 -16.18
N GLU A 219 -1.85 -4.11 -17.47
CA GLU A 219 -0.69 -3.47 -18.11
C GLU A 219 -0.54 -1.98 -17.74
N ASP A 220 -1.56 -1.39 -17.10
CA ASP A 220 -1.61 0.02 -16.70
C ASP A 220 -1.31 0.26 -15.22
N LYS A 221 -0.95 -0.79 -14.47
CA LYS A 221 -0.55 -0.69 -13.06
C LYS A 221 0.72 0.15 -12.94
N ALA A 222 0.70 1.16 -12.09
CA ALA A 222 1.81 2.07 -11.90
C ALA A 222 1.94 2.54 -10.45
N LEU A 223 3.17 2.93 -10.08
CA LEU A 223 3.43 3.78 -8.94
C LEU A 223 3.49 5.24 -9.40
N ALA A 224 2.63 6.08 -8.86
CA ALA A 224 2.59 7.49 -9.18
C ALA A 224 3.00 8.35 -7.99
N LEU A 225 3.81 9.37 -8.25
CA LEU A 225 4.35 10.30 -7.27
C LEU A 225 3.49 11.56 -7.21
N TRP A 226 3.00 11.90 -6.03
CA TRP A 226 2.27 13.15 -5.78
C TRP A 226 2.97 14.00 -4.73
N ASP A 227 2.81 15.32 -4.87
CA ASP A 227 3.06 16.27 -3.78
C ASP A 227 1.85 16.24 -2.82
N LEU A 228 2.09 15.82 -1.57
CA LEU A 228 1.05 15.74 -0.54
C LEU A 228 0.45 17.12 -0.19
N GLY A 229 1.15 18.22 -0.47
CA GLY A 229 0.61 19.57 -0.34
C GLY A 229 -0.43 19.91 -1.42
N GLN A 230 -0.48 19.14 -2.51
CA GLN A 230 -1.35 19.38 -3.66
C GLN A 230 -2.53 18.42 -3.76
N ILE A 231 -2.56 17.34 -2.97
CA ILE A 231 -3.73 16.45 -2.93
C ILE A 231 -4.92 17.14 -2.24
N PRO A 232 -6.18 16.68 -2.41
CA PRO A 232 -7.34 17.28 -1.77
C PRO A 232 -7.26 17.27 -0.23
N ALA A 233 -7.88 18.27 0.41
CA ALA A 233 -7.93 18.39 1.88
C ALA A 233 -9.15 17.71 2.47
N ARG A 234 -10.14 17.45 1.62
CA ARG A 234 -11.43 16.86 1.92
C ARG A 234 -11.83 16.02 0.72
N PHE A 235 -12.52 14.93 0.98
CA PHE A 235 -12.97 13.99 -0.04
C PHE A 235 -14.51 13.95 0.03
N PRO A 236 -15.22 14.41 -1.01
CA PRO A 236 -16.68 14.50 -0.95
C PRO A 236 -17.33 13.16 -0.60
N GLY A 237 -18.21 13.16 0.41
CA GLY A 237 -18.92 11.96 0.87
C GLY A 237 -18.18 11.14 1.94
N TYR A 238 -16.95 11.51 2.29
CA TYR A 238 -16.13 10.80 3.28
C TYR A 238 -15.54 11.80 4.28
N GLU A 239 -15.82 11.59 5.56
CA GLU A 239 -15.24 12.37 6.65
C GLU A 239 -14.29 11.45 7.44
N PRO A 240 -12.98 11.73 7.47
CA PRO A 240 -12.03 10.92 8.20
C PRO A 240 -12.28 11.06 9.72
N ALA A 241 -12.18 9.95 10.45
CA ALA A 241 -12.20 9.99 11.91
C ALA A 241 -10.99 10.79 12.44
N ALA A 242 -11.10 11.30 13.67
CA ALA A 242 -9.94 11.89 14.35
C ALA A 242 -8.85 10.83 14.57
N ALA A 243 -7.58 11.23 14.50
CA ALA A 243 -6.48 10.31 14.73
C ALA A 243 -6.47 9.79 16.17
N GLU A 244 -6.30 8.49 16.32
CA GLU A 244 -6.13 7.86 17.62
C GLU A 244 -4.76 8.24 18.19
N SER A 245 -4.75 8.75 19.43
CA SER A 245 -3.53 9.23 20.09
C SER A 245 -2.79 8.14 20.88
N GLY A 246 -2.84 6.87 20.44
CA GLY A 246 -2.26 5.73 21.16
C GLY A 246 -1.53 4.76 20.22
N SER A 247 -0.43 4.16 20.70
CA SER A 247 0.18 3.02 19.99
C SER A 247 -0.77 1.83 20.08
N LEU A 248 -0.95 1.10 18.98
CA LEU A 248 -1.51 -0.25 19.04
C LEU A 248 -0.67 -1.03 20.07
N GLY A 249 -1.35 -1.66 21.03
CA GLY A 249 -0.74 -2.23 22.24
C GLY A 249 0.48 -3.09 21.95
N ALA A 250 1.44 -3.05 22.89
CA ALA A 250 2.68 -3.82 22.89
C ALA A 250 2.46 -5.33 22.81
#